data_AF-A0A2A4STJ3-F1
#
_entry.id   AF-A0A2A4STJ3-F1
#
_cell.length_a   1.000
_cell.length_b   1.000
_cell.length_c   1.000
_cell.angle_alpha   90.00
_cell.angle_beta   90.00
_cell.angle_gamma   90.00
#
_symmetry.space_group_name_H-M   'P 1'
#
loop_
_entity.id
_entity.type
_entity.pdbx_description
1 polymer ?
#
loop_
_entity_poly.entity_id
_entity_poly.type
_entity_poly.pdbx_seq_one_letter_code
_entity_poly.pdbx_strand_id
1 'polypeptide(L)'
;MLNLIQERLFEEGENGNLLPKLGLAYELSKDRTFAIVRLRQGVSFHDGTPFNADAVVAHWSRLLNPKNRYRSRMSVYYLKAVTKQSKYEVRFQFFYPTQDFHKALLVKNSFMSSIPSPKSVKEGTQVRHPVGTGPFQFKSWKSNFE
;
A
#
# COMPACT_ATOMS: atom_id res chain seq x y z
N MET A 1 7.50 -7.28 12.13
CA MET A 1 6.45 -8.32 12.24
C MET A 1 5.29 -8.07 11.28
N LEU A 2 4.71 -6.86 11.19
CA LEU A 2 3.64 -6.54 10.22
C LEU A 2 3.97 -6.90 8.76
N ASN A 3 5.22 -6.71 8.32
CA ASN A 3 5.65 -7.01 6.95
C ASN A 3 5.64 -8.51 6.59
N LEU A 4 5.47 -9.42 7.56
CA LEU A 4 5.31 -10.86 7.31
C LEU A 4 3.84 -11.23 7.02
N ILE A 5 2.91 -10.36 7.43
CA ILE A 5 1.46 -10.56 7.35
C ILE A 5 0.88 -9.72 6.21
N GLN A 6 1.29 -8.46 6.12
CA GLN A 6 0.87 -7.52 5.08
C GLN A 6 2.02 -7.25 4.12
N GLU A 7 1.74 -7.38 2.82
CA GLU A 7 2.74 -7.12 1.79
C GLU A 7 2.59 -5.71 1.21
N ARG A 8 3.63 -5.32 0.49
CA ARG A 8 3.75 -4.03 -0.18
C ARG A 8 3.53 -4.18 -1.68
N LEU A 9 3.34 -3.06 -2.37
CA LEU A 9 3.37 -3.07 -3.83
C LEU A 9 4.75 -3.52 -4.36
N PHE A 10 5.82 -2.99 -3.79
CA PHE A 10 7.19 -3.31 -4.17
C PHE A 10 8.06 -3.49 -2.93
N GLU A 11 9.09 -4.33 -3.08
CA GLU A 11 10.23 -4.37 -2.17
C GLU A 11 11.40 -3.60 -2.76
N GLU A 12 12.30 -3.11 -1.91
CA GLU A 12 13.57 -2.57 -2.36
C GLU A 12 14.55 -3.73 -2.49
N GLY A 13 15.04 -3.95 -3.71
CA GLY A 13 16.13 -4.85 -4.02
C GLY A 13 17.49 -4.18 -3.91
N GLU A 14 18.50 -4.84 -4.48
CA GLU A 14 19.84 -4.30 -4.53
C GLU A 14 19.89 -2.98 -5.33
N ASN A 15 20.72 -2.05 -4.86
CA ASN A 15 20.97 -0.75 -5.50
C ASN A 15 19.72 0.13 -5.70
N GLY A 16 18.70 -0.03 -4.84
CA GLY A 16 17.51 0.81 -4.86
C GLY A 16 16.48 0.44 -5.94
N ASN A 17 16.64 -0.71 -6.61
CA ASN A 17 15.67 -1.19 -7.58
C ASN A 17 14.37 -1.66 -6.90
N LEU A 18 13.23 -1.52 -7.58
CA LEU A 18 11.96 -2.03 -7.10
C LEU A 18 11.76 -3.48 -7.53
N LEU A 19 11.67 -4.38 -6.56
CA LEU A 19 11.32 -5.77 -6.76
C LEU A 19 9.79 -5.96 -6.72
N PRO A 20 9.19 -6.60 -7.73
CA PRO A 20 7.76 -6.85 -7.77
C PRO A 20 7.22 -7.66 -6.59
N LYS A 21 6.12 -7.20 -6.00
CA LYS A 21 5.30 -7.96 -5.02
C LYS A 21 3.84 -7.92 -5.42
N LEU A 22 3.02 -7.13 -4.73
CA LEU A 22 1.63 -6.90 -5.10
C LEU A 22 1.51 -5.98 -6.32
N GLY A 23 2.48 -5.10 -6.52
CA GLY A 23 2.71 -4.35 -7.75
C GLY A 23 3.73 -5.07 -8.62
N LEU A 24 3.44 -5.17 -9.92
CA LEU A 24 4.28 -5.83 -10.90
C LEU A 24 5.27 -4.85 -11.54
N ALA A 25 4.80 -3.66 -11.88
CA ALA A 25 5.58 -2.58 -12.45
C ALA A 25 4.81 -1.26 -12.29
N TYR A 26 5.51 -0.14 -12.48
CA TYR A 26 4.85 1.15 -12.66
C TYR A 26 5.40 1.88 -13.89
N GLU A 27 4.53 2.68 -14.51
CA GLU A 27 4.86 3.54 -15.65
C GLU A 27 4.59 5.00 -15.24
N LEU A 28 5.61 5.86 -15.36
CA LEU A 28 5.48 7.29 -15.10
C LEU A 28 5.00 7.99 -16.38
N SER A 29 4.05 8.93 -16.24
CA SER A 29 3.60 9.73 -17.37
C SER A 29 4.73 10.62 -17.92
N LYS A 30 4.64 10.99 -19.20
CA LYS A 30 5.67 11.79 -19.89
C LYS A 30 5.93 13.13 -19.18
N ASP A 31 4.87 13.76 -18.70
CA ASP A 31 4.87 15.02 -17.94
C ASP A 31 5.14 14.81 -16.43
N ARG A 32 5.31 13.56 -15.98
CA ARG A 32 5.58 13.15 -14.60
C ARG A 32 4.52 13.61 -13.60
N THR A 33 3.28 13.81 -14.05
CA THR A 33 2.15 14.21 -13.21
C THR A 33 1.37 13.03 -12.65
N PHE A 34 1.56 11.82 -13.17
CA PHE A 34 0.99 10.61 -12.61
C PHE A 34 1.84 9.36 -12.88
N ALA A 35 1.60 8.30 -12.12
CA ALA A 35 2.11 6.96 -12.39
C ALA A 35 0.98 5.93 -12.42
N ILE A 36 1.07 4.94 -13.30
CA ILE A 36 0.18 3.78 -13.34
C ILE A 36 0.93 2.58 -12.76
N VAL A 37 0.36 1.92 -11.75
CA VAL A 37 0.89 0.69 -11.17
C VAL A 37 0.02 -0.48 -11.63
N ARG A 38 0.65 -1.50 -12.22
CA ARG A 38 0.01 -2.79 -12.53
C ARG A 38 0.08 -3.72 -11.32
N LEU A 39 -1.03 -4.38 -11.00
CA LEU A 39 -1.17 -5.23 -9.82
C LEU A 39 -1.08 -6.72 -10.16
N ARG A 40 -0.57 -7.50 -9.21
CA ARG A 40 -0.59 -8.96 -9.27
C ARG A 40 -2.03 -9.47 -9.18
N GLN A 41 -2.36 -10.44 -10.04
CA GLN A 41 -3.68 -11.06 -10.09
C GLN A 41 -3.72 -12.34 -9.26
N GLY A 42 -4.92 -12.80 -8.93
CA GLY A 42 -5.13 -14.06 -8.19
C GLY A 42 -4.73 -14.03 -6.71
N VAL A 43 -4.37 -12.87 -6.17
CA VAL A 43 -4.02 -12.71 -4.76
C VAL A 43 -5.28 -12.48 -3.93
N SER A 44 -5.33 -13.11 -2.76
CA SER A 44 -6.40 -12.91 -1.76
C SER A 44 -5.78 -12.54 -0.42
N PHE A 45 -6.49 -11.73 0.35
CA PHE A 45 -6.18 -11.49 1.75
C PHE A 45 -6.49 -12.75 2.58
N HIS A 46 -5.91 -12.85 3.78
CA HIS A 46 -6.15 -13.97 4.70
C HIS A 46 -7.61 -14.15 5.11
N ASP A 47 -8.45 -13.11 4.98
CA ASP A 47 -9.88 -13.17 5.23
C ASP A 47 -10.73 -13.59 4.02
N GLY A 48 -10.07 -13.99 2.92
CA GLY A 48 -10.71 -14.43 1.68
C GLY A 48 -11.14 -13.29 0.74
N THR A 49 -11.02 -12.03 1.14
CA THR A 49 -11.32 -10.91 0.23
C THR A 49 -10.25 -10.81 -0.87
N PRO A 50 -10.61 -10.44 -2.11
CA PRO A 50 -9.65 -10.37 -3.21
C PRO A 50 -8.76 -9.14 -3.09
N PHE A 51 -7.47 -9.29 -3.43
CA PHE A 51 -6.58 -8.16 -3.66
C PHE A 51 -6.75 -7.63 -5.08
N ASN A 52 -7.06 -6.33 -5.20
CA ASN A 52 -7.28 -5.64 -6.47
C ASN A 52 -7.10 -4.12 -6.31
N ALA A 53 -7.36 -3.36 -7.37
CA ALA A 53 -7.24 -1.91 -7.38
C ALA A 53 -8.12 -1.20 -6.33
N ASP A 54 -9.29 -1.75 -5.98
CA ASP A 54 -10.17 -1.15 -4.96
C ASP A 54 -9.52 -1.18 -3.58
N ALA A 55 -8.84 -2.29 -3.24
CA ALA A 55 -8.11 -2.41 -1.97
C ALA A 55 -6.95 -1.40 -1.88
N VAL A 56 -6.21 -1.23 -2.98
CA VAL A 56 -5.12 -0.25 -3.06
C VAL A 56 -5.66 1.17 -2.91
N VAL A 57 -6.68 1.54 -3.69
CA VAL A 57 -7.31 2.87 -3.62
C VAL A 57 -7.83 3.15 -2.22
N ALA A 58 -8.59 2.22 -1.61
CA ALA A 58 -9.12 2.41 -0.27
C ALA A 58 -8.02 2.67 0.78
N HIS A 59 -6.91 1.91 0.71
CA HIS A 59 -5.78 2.09 1.61
C HIS A 59 -5.11 3.45 1.44
N TRP A 60 -4.75 3.83 0.22
CA TRP A 60 -4.04 5.08 -0.05
C TRP A 60 -4.94 6.31 0.17
N SER A 61 -6.20 6.29 -0.24
CA SER A 61 -7.16 7.36 0.01
C SER A 61 -7.37 7.60 1.51
N ARG A 62 -7.38 6.53 2.32
CA ARG A 62 -7.45 6.65 3.79
C ARG A 62 -6.20 7.33 4.37
N LEU A 63 -5.02 7.08 3.81
CA LEU A 63 -3.76 7.69 4.28
C LEU A 63 -3.64 9.17 3.88
N LEU A 64 -4.17 9.53 2.71
CA LEU A 64 -4.20 10.90 2.21
C LEU A 64 -5.29 11.76 2.86
N ASN A 65 -6.34 11.15 3.42
CA ASN A 65 -7.42 11.88 4.05
C ASN A 65 -6.91 12.73 5.24
N PRO A 66 -7.09 14.07 5.23
CA PRO A 66 -6.56 14.94 6.27
C PRO A 66 -7.16 14.66 7.65
N LYS A 67 -8.39 14.12 7.71
CA LYS A 67 -9.08 13.74 8.95
C LYS A 67 -8.44 12.52 9.62
N ASN A 68 -7.72 11.69 8.86
CA ASN A 68 -6.96 10.60 9.44
C ASN A 68 -5.65 11.17 10.00
N ARG A 69 -5.41 10.99 11.30
CA ARG A 69 -4.20 11.46 12.01
C ARG A 69 -2.99 10.57 11.72
N TYR A 70 -2.71 10.32 10.44
CA TYR A 70 -1.59 9.51 9.99
C TYR A 70 -0.28 10.28 10.17
N ARG A 71 0.52 9.88 11.16
CA ARG A 71 1.77 10.57 11.56
C ARG A 71 2.76 10.77 10.41
N SER A 72 2.80 9.86 9.45
CA SER A 72 3.77 9.88 8.35
C SER A 72 3.20 10.43 7.04
N ARG A 73 2.05 11.14 7.06
CA ARG A 73 1.44 11.70 5.84
C ARG A 73 2.36 12.63 5.05
N MET A 74 3.26 13.35 5.74
CA MET A 74 4.24 14.22 5.08
C MET A 74 5.17 13.47 4.12
N SER A 75 5.34 12.15 4.27
CA SER A 75 6.14 11.34 3.33
C SER A 75 5.52 11.23 1.92
N VAL A 76 4.25 11.61 1.74
CA VAL A 76 3.53 11.61 0.46
C VAL A 76 2.87 12.96 0.15
N TYR A 77 3.49 14.04 0.61
CA TYR A 77 3.01 15.40 0.36
C TYR A 77 2.83 15.73 -1.14
N TYR A 78 3.57 15.06 -2.03
CA TYR A 78 3.47 15.21 -3.48
C TYR A 78 2.28 14.45 -4.10
N LEU A 79 1.71 13.47 -3.39
CA LEU A 79 0.63 12.62 -3.89
C LEU A 79 -0.72 13.32 -3.70
N LYS A 80 -1.41 13.60 -4.81
CA LYS A 80 -2.71 14.28 -4.85
C LYS A 80 -3.87 13.31 -4.66
N ALA A 81 -3.86 12.20 -5.38
CA ALA A 81 -4.94 11.23 -5.36
C ALA A 81 -4.47 9.85 -5.83
N VAL A 82 -5.22 8.82 -5.45
CA VAL A 82 -5.05 7.46 -5.98
C VAL A 82 -6.41 7.01 -6.51
N THR A 83 -6.46 6.62 -7.78
CA THR A 83 -7.70 6.25 -8.47
C THR A 83 -7.56 4.90 -9.18
N LYS A 84 -8.67 4.20 -9.29
CA LYS A 84 -8.75 2.94 -10.04
C LYS A 84 -8.83 3.24 -11.53
N GLN A 85 -8.01 2.58 -12.33
CA GLN A 85 -8.10 2.61 -13.80
C GLN A 85 -8.76 1.32 -14.32
N SER A 86 -8.40 0.18 -13.74
CA SER A 86 -9.03 -1.11 -14.02
C SER A 86 -9.00 -1.99 -12.77
N LYS A 87 -9.47 -3.25 -12.86
CA LYS A 87 -9.42 -4.18 -11.72
C LYS A 87 -7.99 -4.38 -11.18
N TYR A 88 -6.98 -4.29 -12.04
CA TYR A 88 -5.57 -4.54 -11.68
C TYR A 88 -4.65 -3.39 -12.07
N GLU A 89 -5.19 -2.18 -12.26
CA GLU A 89 -4.39 -0.99 -12.53
C GLU A 89 -4.85 0.19 -11.68
N VAL A 90 -3.88 0.87 -11.08
CA VAL A 90 -4.09 1.98 -10.16
C VAL A 90 -3.27 3.17 -10.63
N ARG A 91 -3.91 4.35 -10.71
CA ARG A 91 -3.26 5.61 -11.02
C ARG A 91 -2.96 6.39 -9.75
N PHE A 92 -1.71 6.76 -9.57
CA PHE A 92 -1.23 7.68 -8.55
C PHE A 92 -1.02 9.05 -9.20
N GLN A 93 -1.82 10.04 -8.81
CA GLN A 93 -1.78 11.40 -9.34
C GLN A 93 -0.97 12.30 -8.40
N PHE A 94 -0.15 13.19 -8.95
CA PHE A 94 0.72 14.10 -8.19
C PHE A 94 0.23 15.55 -8.27
N PHE A 95 0.62 16.38 -7.30
CA PHE A 95 0.32 17.82 -7.30
C PHE A 95 1.17 18.60 -8.33
N TYR A 96 2.38 18.11 -8.62
CA TYR A 96 3.34 18.71 -9.54
C TYR A 96 4.20 17.60 -10.16
N PRO A 97 4.87 17.87 -11.30
CA PRO A 97 5.80 16.93 -11.91
C PRO A 97 6.88 16.46 -10.93
N THR A 98 6.99 15.15 -10.68
CA THR A 98 7.98 14.61 -9.73
C THR A 98 8.51 13.24 -10.11
N GLN A 99 9.73 12.93 -9.67
CA GLN A 99 10.33 11.59 -9.71
C GLN A 99 10.31 10.90 -8.34
N ASP A 100 9.82 11.57 -7.30
CA ASP A 100 9.84 11.08 -5.91
C ASP A 100 9.00 9.83 -5.70
N PHE A 101 8.09 9.53 -6.63
CA PHE A 101 7.25 8.32 -6.58
C PHE A 101 8.08 7.05 -6.40
N HIS A 102 9.21 6.92 -7.10
CA HIS A 102 10.09 5.76 -6.97
C HIS A 102 10.64 5.63 -5.54
N LYS A 103 11.19 6.72 -4.99
CA LYS A 103 11.77 6.73 -3.64
C LYS A 103 10.72 6.41 -2.57
N ALA A 104 9.50 6.92 -2.72
CA ALA A 104 8.44 6.63 -1.77
C ALA A 104 8.02 5.15 -1.75
N LEU A 105 8.10 4.46 -2.88
CA LEU A 105 7.81 3.02 -2.95
C LEU A 105 8.87 2.18 -2.22
N LEU A 106 10.09 2.70 -2.03
CA LEU A 106 11.18 2.00 -1.33
C LEU A 106 11.04 2.02 0.20
N VAL A 107 10.36 3.02 0.79
CA VAL A 107 10.30 3.26 2.25
C VAL A 107 9.82 2.04 3.07
N LYS A 108 10.76 1.35 3.72
CA LYS A 108 10.57 0.05 4.42
C LYS A 108 9.74 0.07 5.71
N ASN A 109 9.68 1.22 6.39
CA ASN A 109 9.14 1.33 7.75
C ASN A 109 7.90 2.22 7.85
N SER A 110 7.18 2.40 6.73
CA SER A 110 5.95 3.17 6.73
C SER A 110 4.75 2.25 6.66
N PHE A 111 3.79 2.41 7.58
CA PHE A 111 2.44 1.79 7.49
C PHE A 111 1.71 2.10 6.18
N MET A 112 2.23 3.07 5.43
CA MET A 112 1.81 3.44 4.10
C MET A 112 2.10 2.32 3.09
N SER A 113 3.21 1.62 3.27
CA SER A 113 3.74 0.71 2.27
C SER A 113 3.06 -0.66 2.30
N SER A 114 2.60 -1.11 3.47
CA SER A 114 1.92 -2.41 3.65
C SER A 114 0.41 -2.25 3.51
N ILE A 115 -0.22 -3.09 2.69
CA ILE A 115 -1.66 -2.98 2.36
C ILE A 115 -2.46 -3.97 3.24
N PRO A 116 -3.27 -3.48 4.20
CA PRO A 116 -4.18 -4.32 4.97
C PRO A 116 -5.43 -4.70 4.17
N SER A 117 -6.14 -5.75 4.60
CA SER A 117 -7.48 -6.05 4.07
C SER A 117 -8.42 -4.85 4.27
N PRO A 118 -9.19 -4.45 3.24
CA PRO A 118 -10.24 -3.44 3.37
C PRO A 118 -11.27 -3.76 4.46
N LYS A 119 -11.57 -5.04 4.69
CA LYS A 119 -12.49 -5.48 5.72
C LYS A 119 -11.95 -5.16 7.12
N SER A 120 -10.70 -5.54 7.38
CA SER A 120 -10.03 -5.25 8.67
C SER A 120 -9.94 -3.74 8.95
N VAL A 121 -9.74 -2.94 7.89
CA VAL A 121 -9.70 -1.47 7.99
C VAL A 121 -11.07 -0.88 8.34
N LYS A 122 -12.14 -1.40 7.71
CA LYS A 122 -13.52 -0.96 7.98
C LYS A 122 -13.95 -1.28 9.40
N GLU A 123 -13.49 -2.41 9.94
CA GLU A 123 -13.75 -2.85 11.31
C GLU A 123 -12.84 -2.15 12.35
N GLY A 124 -11.80 -1.43 11.90
CA GLY A 124 -10.84 -0.76 12.78
C GLY A 124 -9.87 -1.71 13.49
N THR A 125 -9.80 -2.97 13.07
CA THR A 125 -9.04 -4.04 13.73
C THR A 125 -7.63 -4.20 13.17
N GLN A 126 -7.30 -3.55 12.04
CA GLN A 126 -6.06 -3.76 11.27
C GLN A 126 -4.75 -3.58 12.05
N VAL A 127 -4.77 -2.92 13.21
CA VAL A 127 -3.59 -2.72 14.07
C VAL A 127 -3.41 -3.87 15.07
N ARG A 128 -4.50 -4.38 15.65
CA ARG A 128 -4.48 -5.42 16.70
C ARG A 128 -4.69 -6.83 16.12
N HIS A 129 -5.36 -6.92 14.98
CA HIS A 129 -5.62 -8.12 14.21
C HIS A 129 -5.29 -7.85 12.73
N PRO A 130 -3.99 -7.73 12.40
CA PRO A 130 -3.59 -7.44 11.03
C PRO A 130 -4.00 -8.59 10.10
N VAL A 131 -4.70 -8.24 9.03
CA VAL A 131 -5.04 -9.13 7.92
C VAL A 131 -4.34 -8.60 6.68
N GLY A 132 -3.61 -9.47 5.98
CA GLY A 132 -2.83 -9.10 4.81
C GLY A 132 -2.79 -10.22 3.77
N THR A 133 -1.81 -10.16 2.86
CA THR A 133 -1.61 -11.13 1.78
C THR A 133 -0.33 -11.95 1.94
N GLY A 134 0.45 -11.67 2.98
CA GLY A 134 1.77 -12.27 3.19
C GLY A 134 1.72 -13.75 3.57
N PRO A 135 2.89 -14.41 3.67
CA PRO A 135 2.96 -15.85 3.92
C PRO A 135 2.53 -16.25 5.34
N PHE A 136 2.44 -15.31 6.29
CA PHE A 136 2.05 -15.60 7.67
C PHE A 136 0.71 -14.95 8.02
N GLN A 137 -0.12 -15.68 8.76
CA GLN A 137 -1.37 -15.15 9.31
C GLN A 137 -1.22 -14.81 10.79
N PHE A 138 -1.85 -13.72 11.22
CA PHE A 138 -1.88 -13.37 12.64
C PHE A 138 -2.75 -14.35 13.42
N LYS A 139 -2.19 -14.96 14.48
CA LYS A 139 -2.94 -15.84 15.38
C LYS A 139 -3.40 -15.13 16.65
N SER A 140 -2.47 -14.52 17.39
CA SER A 140 -2.76 -13.86 18.67
C SER A 140 -1.61 -12.95 19.08
N TRP A 141 -1.93 -11.91 19.85
CA TRP A 141 -0.94 -11.07 20.54
C TRP A 141 -1.19 -11.13 22.04
N LYS A 142 -0.19 -11.55 22.82
CA LYS A 142 -0.18 -11.39 24.28
C LYS A 142 0.54 -10.07 24.61
N SER A 143 -0.17 -9.15 25.25
CA SER A 143 0.41 -7.91 25.75
C SER A 143 1.18 -8.21 27.04
N ASN A 144 2.42 -7.73 27.18
CA ASN A 144 3.26 -7.95 28.37
C ASN A 144 2.88 -7.04 29.56
N PHE A 145 1.66 -6.52 29.61
CA PHE A 145 1.19 -5.66 30.68
C PHE A 145 -0.02 -6.35 31.34
N GLU A 146 0.28 -7.04 32.44
CA GLU A 146 -0.62 -7.17 33.60
C GLU A 146 -0.32 -6.02 34.57
#